data_AF-A0A367LT62-F1
#
_entry.id   AF-A0A367LT62-F1
#
_cell.length_a   1.000
_cell.length_b   1.000
_cell.length_c   1.000
_cell.angle_alpha   90.00
_cell.angle_beta   90.00
_cell.angle_gamma   90.00
#
_symmetry.space_group_name_H-M   'P 1'
#
loop_
_entity.id
_entity.type
_entity.pdbx_description
1 polymer ?
#
loop_
_entity_poly.entity_id
_entity_poly.type
_entity_poly.pdbx_seq_one_letter_code
_entity_poly.pdbx_strand_id
1 'polypeptide(L)' 'VAADVLASLALDRKALERIDDDEKGVNSIHTPGGIQQMTTVNEPGLYSLILGSRKPEAKRFKRWVT' A
#
# COMPACT_ATOMS: atom_id res chain seq x y z
N VAL A 1 4.35 -3.96 6.26
CA VAL A 1 4.68 -3.81 4.82
C VAL A 1 3.47 -4.22 3.99
N ALA A 2 3.06 -3.42 2.97
CA ALA A 2 1.84 -3.51 2.13
C ALA A 2 0.52 -3.87 2.85
N ALA A 3 0.44 -5.03 3.50
CA ALA A 3 -0.62 -5.45 4.41
C ALA A 3 -1.05 -4.34 5.40
N ASP A 4 -0.12 -3.59 6.00
CA ASP A 4 -0.49 -2.50 6.93
C ASP A 4 -1.17 -1.33 6.22
N VAL A 5 -0.73 -1.00 5.01
CA VAL A 5 -1.37 0.03 4.16
C VAL A 5 -2.78 -0.41 3.81
N LEU A 6 -2.94 -1.66 3.38
CA LEU A 6 -4.24 -2.24 3.08
C LEU A 6 -5.17 -2.25 4.29
N ALA A 7 -4.66 -2.67 5.46
CA ALA A 7 -5.42 -2.64 6.72
C ALA A 7 -5.84 -1.21 7.08
N SER A 8 -4.92 -0.25 6.98
CA SER A 8 -5.19 1.17 7.25
C SER A 8 -6.24 1.76 6.32
N LEU A 9 -6.31 1.28 5.07
CA LEU A 9 -7.30 1.70 4.08
C LEU A 9 -8.56 0.82 4.07
N ALA A 10 -8.63 -0.22 4.91
CA ALA A 10 -9.67 -1.25 4.90
C ALA A 10 -9.88 -1.88 3.50
N LEU A 11 -8.76 -2.21 2.85
CA LEU A 11 -8.72 -2.85 1.53
C LEU A 11 -8.30 -4.31 1.66
N ASP A 12 -8.82 -5.14 0.76
CA ASP A 12 -8.37 -6.52 0.60
C ASP A 12 -7.04 -6.60 -0.17
N ARG A 13 -6.32 -7.73 -0.06
CA ARG A 13 -5.07 -7.99 -0.81
C ARG A 13 -5.23 -7.83 -2.32
N LYS A 14 -6.42 -8.07 -2.88
CA LYS A 14 -6.73 -7.82 -4.29
C LYS A 14 -6.55 -6.36 -4.73
N ALA A 15 -6.49 -5.41 -3.80
CA ALA A 15 -6.17 -4.03 -4.16
C ALA A 15 -4.77 -3.88 -4.77
N LEU A 16 -3.84 -4.80 -4.46
CA LEU A 16 -2.50 -4.85 -5.07
C LEU A 16 -2.50 -5.31 -6.54
N GLU A 17 -3.60 -5.90 -7.02
CA GLU A 17 -3.77 -6.27 -8.43
C GLU A 17 -4.13 -5.06 -9.30
N ARG A 18 -4.52 -3.93 -8.69
CA ARG A 18 -4.96 -2.71 -9.37
C ARG A 18 -3.86 -1.66 -9.53
N ILE A 19 -2.70 -1.90 -8.94
CA ILE A 19 -1.52 -1.04 -9.03
C ILE A 19 -0.50 -1.69 -9.93
N ASP A 20 0.31 -0.87 -10.59
CA ASP A 20 1.26 -1.33 -11.60
C ASP A 20 2.35 -2.22 -10.98
N ASP A 21 2.97 -3.06 -11.79
CA ASP A 21 3.93 -4.05 -11.30
C ASP A 21 5.24 -3.41 -10.77
N ASP A 22 5.60 -2.22 -11.24
CA ASP A 22 6.71 -1.42 -10.72
C ASP A 22 6.36 -0.67 -9.42
N GLU A 23 5.08 -0.59 -9.07
CA GLU A 23 4.59 0.04 -7.83
C GLU A 23 4.60 -0.90 -6.62
N LYS A 24 4.83 -2.20 -6.85
CA LYS A 24 4.86 -3.25 -5.83
C LYS A 24 6.06 -4.16 -6.00
N GLY A 25 6.41 -4.90 -4.95
CA GLY A 25 7.51 -5.84 -4.99
C GLY A 25 7.53 -6.78 -3.80
N VAL A 26 8.55 -7.64 -3.74
CA VAL A 26 8.83 -8.49 -2.59
C VAL A 26 10.22 -8.18 -2.10
N ASN A 27 10.32 -7.72 -0.86
CA ASN A 27 11.60 -7.37 -0.25
C ASN A 27 11.89 -8.27 0.95
N SER A 28 13.17 -8.60 1.08
CA SER A 28 13.72 -9.31 2.23
C SER A 28 13.89 -8.33 3.38
N ILE A 29 13.15 -8.54 4.47
CA ILE A 29 13.09 -7.61 5.60
C ILE A 29 13.45 -8.35 6.87
N HIS A 30 14.39 -7.78 7.63
CA HIS A 30 14.79 -8.31 8.93
C HIS A 30 13.71 -8.01 9.97
N THR A 31 13.21 -9.04 10.63
CA THR A 31 12.17 -8.97 11.68
C THR A 31 12.63 -9.74 12.92
N PRO A 32 11.92 -9.64 14.06
CA PRO A 32 12.21 -10.48 15.22
C PRO A 32 12.15 -11.99 14.95
N GLY A 33 11.36 -12.43 13.96
CA GLY A 33 11.30 -13.82 13.50
C GLY A 33 12.39 -14.21 12.49
N GLY A 34 13.40 -13.36 12.31
CA GLY A 34 14.42 -13.50 11.27
C GLY A 34 14.06 -12.75 9.99
N ILE A 35 14.78 -13.06 8.92
CA ILE A 35 14.56 -12.47 7.60
C ILE A 35 13.28 -13.04 6.99
N GLN A 36 12.34 -12.16 6.64
CA GLN A 36 11.06 -12.51 6.01
C GLN A 36 10.91 -11.84 4.65
N GLN A 37 10.38 -12.57 3.67
CA GLN A 37 9.98 -12.00 2.39
C GLN A 37 8.60 -11.37 2.53
N MET A 38 8.52 -10.05 2.38
CA MET A 38 7.26 -9.32 2.53
C MET A 38 6.94 -8.50 1.28
N THR A 39 5.66 -8.49 0.91
CA THR A 39 5.17 -7.63 -0.16
C THR A 39 5.31 -6.17 0.26
N THR A 40 6.02 -5.38 -0.55
CA THR A 40 6.21 -3.94 -0.43
C THR A 40 5.42 -3.19 -1.49
N VAL A 41 5.01 -1.98 -1.16
CA VAL A 41 4.54 -0.97 -2.11
C VAL A 41 5.45 0.24 -1.99
N ASN A 42 5.80 0.85 -3.11
CA ASN A 42 6.58 2.09 -3.11
C ASN A 42 5.66 3.31 -3.00
N GLU A 43 6.22 4.51 -3.09
CA GLU A 43 5.48 5.76 -2.95
C GLU A 43 4.38 5.95 -4.03
N PRO A 44 4.66 5.79 -5.34
CA PRO A 44 3.62 5.79 -6.37
C PRO A 44 2.46 4.82 -6.07
N GLY A 45 2.78 3.55 -5.74
CA GLY A 45 1.77 2.56 -5.37
C GLY A 45 0.96 2.92 -4.13
N LEU A 46 1.60 3.54 -3.13
CA LEU A 46 0.91 4.07 -1.95
C LEU A 46 -0.10 5.14 -2.34
N TYR A 47 0.26 6.09 -3.20
CA TYR A 47 -0.66 7.11 -3.69
C TYR A 47 -1.80 6.50 -4.51
N SER A 48 -1.50 5.58 -5.42
CA SER A 48 -2.50 4.85 -6.20
C SER A 48 -3.56 4.19 -5.27
N LEU A 49 -3.12 3.55 -4.18
CA LEU A 49 -4.02 2.96 -3.18
C LEU A 49 -4.83 3.99 -2.40
N ILE A 50 -4.21 5.10 -1.97
CA ILE A 50 -4.91 6.15 -1.20
C ILE A 50 -5.95 6.86 -2.08
N LEU A 51 -5.56 7.27 -3.29
CA LEU A 51 -6.42 8.02 -4.22
C LEU A 51 -7.62 7.20 -4.72
N GLY A 52 -7.48 5.87 -4.77
CA GLY A 52 -8.57 4.93 -5.05
C GLY A 52 -9.44 4.56 -3.84
N SER A 53 -9.06 4.96 -2.62
CA SER A 53 -9.79 4.60 -1.41
C SER A 53 -11.08 5.42 -1.23
N ARG A 54 -12.12 4.78 -0.66
CA ARG A 54 -13.41 5.42 -0.36
C ARG A 54 -13.44 6.10 1.00
N LYS A 55 -12.39 5.94 1.81
CA LYS A 55 -12.31 6.51 3.16
C LYS A 55 -12.36 8.05 3.15
N PRO A 56 -13.08 8.70 4.08
CA PRO A 56 -13.11 10.16 4.18
C PRO A 56 -11.71 10.78 4.33
N GLU A 57 -10.83 10.14 5.09
CA GLU A 57 -9.45 10.56 5.31
C GLU A 57 -8.64 10.55 4.02
N ALA A 58 -8.83 9.52 3.18
CA ALA A 58 -8.19 9.42 1.88
C ALA A 58 -8.67 10.52 0.91
N LYS A 59 -9.96 10.88 0.96
CA LYS A 59 -10.49 12.03 0.20
C LYS A 59 -9.90 13.35 0.66
N ARG A 60 -9.67 13.53 1.96
CA ARG A 60 -9.00 14.72 2.51
C ARG A 60 -7.55 14.79 2.04
N PHE A 61 -6.83 13.66 2.09
CA PHE A 61 -5.47 13.56 1.58
C PHE A 61 -5.39 13.90 0.09
N LYS A 62 -6.29 13.33 -0.73
CA LYS A 62 -6.38 13.63 -2.17
C LYS A 62 -6.50 15.13 -2.46
N ARG A 63 -7.35 15.85 -1.72
CA ARG A 63 -7.53 17.31 -1.85
C ARG A 63 -6.36 18.15 -1.33
N TRP A 64 -5.48 17.56 -0.53
CA TRP A 64 -4.30 18.24 -0.02
C TRP A 64 -3.12 18.11 -0.99
N VAL A 65 -3.00 16.95 -1.65
CA VAL A 65 -1.96 16.72 -2.66
C VAL A 65 -2.30 17.36 -4.00
N THR A 66 -3.58 17.37 -4.40
CA THR A 66 -4.09 17.96 -5.66
C THR A 66 -4.83 19.25 -5.40
#